data_AF-A0A7W5YSP1-F1
#
_entry.id   AF-A0A7W5YSP1-F1
#
_cell.length_a   1.000
_cell.length_b   1.000
_cell.length_c   1.000
_cell.angle_alpha   90.00
_cell.angle_beta   90.00
_cell.angle_gamma   90.00
#
_symmetry.space_group_name_H-M   'P 1'
#
loop_
_entity.id
_entity.type
_entity.pdbx_description
1 polymer ?
#
loop_
_entity_poly.entity_id
_entity_poly.type
_entity_poly.pdbx_seq_one_letter_code
_entity_poly.pdbx_strand_id
1 'polypeptide(L)'
;MTRWLSPDGIEVEHIVRDERPCLRVSHRVDGRRYHVADCWSPEQVALHVDLASLVEVVDLQQIRAKRRPRGDQAVTGASGGRQA
;
A
#
# COMPACT_ATOMS: atom_id res chain seq x y z
N MET A 1 3.41 -2.86 0.59
CA MET A 1 2.53 -3.94 0.10
C MET A 1 1.11 -3.43 0.27
N THR A 2 0.33 -3.39 -0.81
CA THR A 2 -1.02 -2.79 -0.78
C THR A 2 -2.03 -3.84 -0.35
N ARG A 3 -2.83 -3.52 0.67
CA ARG A 3 -3.87 -4.41 1.19
C ARG A 3 -5.13 -3.61 1.49
N TRP A 4 -6.27 -4.28 1.40
CA TRP A 4 -7.57 -3.72 1.71
C TRP A 4 -8.30 -4.61 2.71
N LEU A 5 -9.13 -4.01 3.57
CA LEU A 5 -9.93 -4.70 4.55
C LEU A 5 -11.41 -4.33 4.39
N SER A 6 -12.27 -5.32 4.56
CA SER A 6 -13.71 -5.13 4.77
C SER A 6 -14.05 -5.16 6.27
N PRO A 7 -15.21 -4.60 6.67
CA PRO A 7 -15.73 -4.72 8.03
C PRO A 7 -15.96 -6.17 8.49
N ASP A 8 -16.25 -7.07 7.57
CA ASP A 8 -16.55 -8.48 7.85
C ASP A 8 -15.29 -9.35 8.01
N GLY A 9 -14.11 -8.72 7.98
CA GLY A 9 -12.83 -9.36 8.19
C GLY A 9 -12.20 -9.97 6.93
N ILE A 10 -12.79 -9.77 5.74
CA ILE A 10 -12.12 -10.10 4.47
C ILE A 10 -10.95 -9.14 4.26
N GLU A 11 -9.79 -9.72 3.97
CA GLU A 11 -8.56 -9.03 3.60
C GLU A 11 -8.17 -9.40 2.17
N VAL A 12 -7.95 -8.38 1.35
CA VAL A 12 -7.50 -8.51 -0.04
C VAL A 12 -6.08 -7.96 -0.13
N GLU A 13 -5.13 -8.76 -0.60
CA GLU A 13 -3.72 -8.38 -0.73
C GLU A 13 -3.28 -8.47 -2.20
N HIS A 14 -2.58 -7.45 -2.70
CA HIS A 14 -1.90 -7.58 -3.99
C HIS A 14 -0.61 -8.38 -3.82
N ILE A 15 -0.50 -9.49 -4.56
CA ILE A 15 0.64 -10.42 -4.52
C ILE A 15 1.11 -10.76 -5.94
N VAL A 16 2.27 -11.43 -6.02
CA VAL A 16 2.73 -12.08 -7.26
C VAL A 16 2.67 -13.59 -7.05
N ARG A 17 1.98 -14.29 -7.94
CA ARG A 17 1.90 -15.75 -7.98
C ARG A 17 2.24 -16.21 -9.39
N ASP A 18 3.17 -17.15 -9.52
CA ASP A 18 3.63 -17.68 -10.81
C ASP A 18 4.02 -16.56 -11.79
N GLU A 19 4.80 -15.58 -11.29
CA GLU A 19 5.27 -14.39 -12.03
C GLU A 19 4.15 -13.45 -12.50
N ARG A 20 2.90 -13.66 -12.08
CA ARG A 20 1.75 -12.84 -12.46
C ARG A 20 1.17 -12.12 -11.24
N PRO A 21 0.83 -10.82 -11.36
CA PRO A 21 0.12 -10.12 -10.31
C PRO A 21 -1.28 -10.72 -10.12
N CYS A 22 -1.69 -10.92 -8.87
CA CYS A 22 -3.04 -11.32 -8.51
C CYS A 22 -3.45 -10.77 -7.13
N LEU A 23 -4.72 -10.93 -6.79
CA LEU A 23 -5.33 -10.50 -5.54
C LEU A 23 -5.60 -11.73 -4.67
N ARG A 24 -4.89 -11.85 -3.55
CA ARG A 24 -5.18 -12.88 -2.56
C ARG A 24 -6.31 -12.42 -1.67
N VAL A 25 -7.38 -13.19 -1.61
CA VAL A 25 -8.49 -13.02 -0.69
C VAL A 25 -8.30 -13.95 0.50
N SER A 26 -8.39 -13.39 1.69
CA SER A 26 -8.32 -14.13 2.95
C SER A 26 -9.37 -13.64 3.93
N HIS A 27 -9.79 -14.50 4.85
CA HIS A 27 -10.73 -14.15 5.91
C HIS A 27 -10.03 -14.19 7.26
N ARG A 28 -10.19 -13.13 8.06
CA ARG A 28 -9.67 -13.07 9.41
C ARG A 28 -10.76 -13.46 10.42
N VAL A 29 -10.53 -14.55 11.13
CA VAL A 29 -11.42 -15.07 12.17
C VAL A 29 -10.60 -15.35 13.42
N ASP A 30 -10.98 -14.77 14.56
CA ASP A 30 -10.29 -14.92 15.86
C ASP A 30 -8.77 -14.69 15.80
N GLY A 31 -8.36 -13.66 15.06
CA GLY A 31 -6.95 -13.32 14.87
C GLY A 31 -6.17 -14.22 13.91
N ARG A 32 -6.79 -15.28 13.38
CA ARG A 32 -6.22 -16.19 12.38
C ARG A 32 -6.63 -15.77 10.98
N ARG A 33 -5.75 -15.99 10.00
CA ARG A 33 -5.99 -15.70 8.59
C ARG A 33 -6.18 -17.00 7.82
N TYR A 34 -7.28 -17.11 7.11
CA TYR A 34 -7.63 -18.24 6.27
C TYR A 34 -7.62 -17.84 4.81
N HIS A 35 -6.92 -18.60 3.95
CA HIS A 35 -6.95 -18.37 2.50
C HIS A 35 -8.34 -18.74 1.96
N VAL A 36 -8.91 -17.87 1.14
CA VAL A 36 -10.22 -18.08 0.50
C VAL A 36 -10.04 -18.34 -0.99
N ALA A 37 -9.36 -17.42 -1.68
CA ALA A 37 -9.12 -17.52 -3.11
C ALA A 37 -7.91 -16.67 -3.53
N ASP A 38 -7.31 -17.02 -4.66
CA ASP A 38 -6.51 -16.07 -5.42
C ASP A 38 -7.35 -15.65 -6.63
N CYS A 39 -7.41 -14.35 -6.90
CA CYS A 39 -8.26 -13.73 -7.90
C CYS A 39 -7.40 -12.93 -8.89
N TRP A 40 -7.68 -13.05 -10.18
CA TRP A 40 -6.96 -12.37 -11.25
C TRP A 40 -7.70 -11.15 -11.78
N SER A 41 -8.91 -10.87 -11.27
CA SER A 41 -9.68 -9.69 -11.61
C SER A 41 -10.54 -9.20 -10.44
N PRO A 42 -10.94 -7.92 -10.42
CA PRO A 42 -11.86 -7.39 -9.41
C PRO A 42 -13.22 -8.10 -9.38
N GLU A 43 -13.71 -8.56 -10.53
CA GLU A 43 -14.99 -9.28 -10.63
C GLU A 43 -14.95 -10.62 -9.88
N GLN A 44 -13.80 -11.29 -9.86
CA GLN A 44 -13.61 -12.50 -9.05
C GLN A 44 -13.59 -12.17 -7.56
N VAL A 45 -13.01 -11.03 -7.16
CA VAL A 45 -13.04 -10.56 -5.76
C VAL A 45 -14.48 -10.23 -5.33
N ALA A 46 -15.29 -9.67 -6.23
CA ALA A 46 -16.69 -9.33 -5.97
C ALA A 46 -17.57 -10.56 -5.63
N LEU A 47 -17.11 -11.78 -5.93
CA LEU A 47 -17.78 -13.02 -5.51
C LEU A 47 -17.60 -13.32 -4.01
N HIS A 48 -16.64 -12.66 -3.35
CA HIS A 48 -16.27 -12.93 -1.96
C HIS A 48 -16.55 -11.74 -1.03
N VAL A 49 -16.59 -10.51 -1.55
CA VAL A 49 -16.76 -9.30 -0.76
C VAL A 49 -17.36 -8.18 -1.61
N ASP A 50 -18.19 -7.32 -1.01
CA ASP A 50 -18.61 -6.08 -1.64
C ASP A 50 -17.39 -5.16 -1.80
N LEU A 51 -17.03 -4.86 -3.06
CA LEU A 51 -15.89 -4.01 -3.37
C LEU A 51 -15.99 -2.61 -2.75
N ALA A 52 -17.21 -2.09 -2.56
CA ALA A 52 -17.42 -0.79 -1.92
C ALA A 52 -17.09 -0.78 -0.42
N SER A 53 -17.04 -1.96 0.22
CA SER A 53 -16.69 -2.10 1.64
C SER A 53 -15.17 -2.12 1.89
N LEU A 54 -14.37 -2.27 0.83
CA LEU A 54 -12.92 -2.41 0.95
C LEU A 54 -12.24 -1.07 1.20
N VAL A 55 -11.51 -0.99 2.31
CA VAL A 55 -10.72 0.19 2.69
C VAL A 55 -9.24 -0.16 2.65
N GLU A 56 -8.45 0.66 1.96
CA GLU A 56 -7.00 0.48 1.87
C GLU A 56 -6.36 0.68 3.25
N VAL A 57 -5.50 -0.25 3.66
CA VAL A 57 -4.71 -0.11 4.87
C VAL A 57 -3.40 0.56 4.55
N VAL A 58 -3.22 1.75 5.11
CA VAL A 58 -2.02 2.56 4.92
C VAL A 58 -1.14 2.59 6.16
N ASP A 59 0.17 2.51 5.95
CA ASP A 59 1.15 2.75 7.00
C ASP A 59 1.40 4.26 7.16
N LEU A 60 0.92 4.82 8.28
CA LEU A 60 1.05 6.24 8.59
C LEU A 60 2.51 6.66 8.83
N GLN A 61 3.37 5.78 9.36
CA GLN A 61 4.79 6.08 9.54
C GLN A 61 5.47 6.20 8.19
N GLN A 62 5.20 5.27 7.29
CA GLN A 62 5.73 5.29 5.93
C GLN A 62 5.26 6.53 5.15
N ILE A 63 3.98 6.90 5.27
CA ILE A 63 3.43 8.11 4.63
C ILE A 63 4.13 9.37 5.16
N ARG A 64 4.33 9.47 6.48
CA ARG A 64 5.01 10.63 7.09
C ARG A 64 6.47 10.74 6.61
N ALA A 65 7.19 9.64 6.52
CA ALA A 65 8.58 9.63 6.03
C ALA A 65 8.70 10.14 4.59
N LYS A 66 7.77 9.75 3.70
CA LYS A 66 7.74 10.23 2.30
C LYS A 66 7.39 11.72 2.18
N ARG A 67 6.63 12.27 3.14
CA ARG A 67 6.19 13.67 3.13
C ARG A 67 7.22 14.65 3.70
N ARG A 68 8.32 14.17 4.31
CA ARG A 68 9.38 15.06 4.77
C ARG A 68 10.01 15.72 3.54
N PRO A 69 9.93 17.05 3.36
CA PRO A 69 10.58 17.70 2.24
C PRO A 69 12.06 17.35 2.29
N ARG A 70 12.61 16.92 1.15
CA ARG A 70 14.04 16.71 0.97
C ARG A 70 14.67 18.08 1.22
N GLY A 71 15.23 18.28 2.41
CA GLY A 71 15.69 19.58 2.90
C GLY A 71 16.61 20.25 1.89
N ASP A 72 16.42 21.56 1.75
CA ASP A 72 17.32 22.52 1.13
C ASP A 72 18.76 21.99 1.00
N GLN A 73 19.20 21.75 -0.23
CA GLN A 73 20.62 21.93 -0.50
C GLN A 73 20.87 23.41 -0.33
N ALA A 74 21.36 23.75 0.86
CA ALA A 74 21.85 25.06 1.22
C ALA A 74 22.72 25.58 0.09
N VAL A 75 22.30 26.73 -0.44
CA VAL A 75 23.08 27.62 -1.29
C VAL A 75 24.36 27.94 -0.53
N THR A 76 25.43 27.20 -0.79
CA THR A 76 26.77 27.58 -0.32
C THR A 76 27.16 28.84 -1.08
N GLY A 77 27.32 29.93 -0.33
CA GLY A 77 27.41 31.28 -0.87
C GLY A 77 28.48 31.47 -1.94
N ALA A 78 28.04 32.00 -3.07
CA ALA A 78 28.89 32.80 -3.94
C ALA A 78 29.18 34.13 -3.23
N SER A 79 30.38 34.28 -2.68
CA SER A 79 30.97 35.57 -2.34
C SER A 79 32.48 35.43 -2.17
N GLY A 80 33.19 35.32 -3.30
CA GLY A 80 34.63 35.55 -3.38
C GLY A 80 34.85 36.86 -4.12
N GLY A 81 35.11 37.92 -3.36
CA GLY A 81 35.25 39.28 -3.86
C GLY A 81 36.39 39.47 -4.87
N ARG A 82 36.18 40.41 -5.79
CA ARG A 82 37.21 41.03 -6.61
C ARG A 82 38.35 41.56 -5.74
N GLN A 83 39.59 41.33 -6.13
CA GLN A 83 40.71 42.20 -5.80
C GLN A 83 41.31 42.74 -7.10
N ALA A 84 41.88 43.94 -6.93
CA ALA A 84 42.31 44.94 -7.90
C ALA A 84 43.38 44.46 -8.88
#